data_AF-A0A942EW42-F1
#
_entry.id   AF-A0A942EW42-F1
#
_cell.length_a   1.000
_cell.length_b   1.000
_cell.length_c   1.000
_cell.angle_alpha   90.00
_cell.angle_beta   90.00
_cell.angle_gamma   90.00
#
_symmetry.space_group_name_H-M   'P 1'
#
loop_
_entity.id
_entity.type
_entity.pdbx_description
1 polymer ?
#
loop_
_entity_poly.entity_id
_entity_poly.type
_entity_poly.pdbx_seq_one_letter_code
_entity_poly.pdbx_strand_id
1 'polypeptide(L)'
;MKFSKVWIPFLIGISILFSSLCSLAQPSRQSTHQKISLDLRDADIGNVLGLISEVAQLNIVLADEVKGRVTIRLNEVPWDQALGVILQSQSLGMVRIGNVIRIAPLERLRKEEETLLASKRAKEKMEDLRTEMIHLKYARAKDMVPVVKSFLSARGAVIADERTNILIIRDISENVEAIKSLFR
;
A
#
# COMPACT_ATOMS: atom_id res chain seq x y z
N MET A 1 41.49 -50.58 32.88
CA MET A 1 41.39 -51.20 31.52
C MET A 1 39.93 -51.04 31.09
N LYS A 2 39.60 -49.99 30.34
CA LYS A 2 39.53 -49.88 28.87
C LYS A 2 38.21 -50.43 28.28
N PHE A 3 37.71 -49.66 27.31
CA PHE A 3 36.58 -49.87 26.40
C PHE A 3 35.19 -49.47 26.90
N SER A 4 34.35 -48.81 26.10
CA SER A 4 34.45 -47.70 25.13
C SER A 4 33.04 -47.57 24.57
N LYS A 5 32.57 -46.32 24.50
CA LYS A 5 31.42 -45.84 23.75
C LYS A 5 31.12 -46.66 22.48
N VAL A 6 29.91 -47.22 22.40
CA VAL A 6 29.35 -47.78 21.16
C VAL A 6 28.37 -46.75 20.58
N TRP A 7 28.62 -46.45 19.32
CA TRP A 7 27.98 -45.50 18.43
C TRP A 7 26.91 -46.24 17.62
N ILE A 8 25.69 -45.71 17.53
CA ILE A 8 24.60 -46.31 16.73
C ILE A 8 24.42 -45.48 15.45
N PRO A 9 24.54 -46.08 14.25
CA PRO A 9 24.26 -45.40 12.99
C PRO A 9 22.83 -45.68 12.46
N PHE A 10 22.22 -44.60 11.95
CA PHE A 10 21.42 -44.46 10.73
C PHE A 10 20.56 -45.64 10.18
N LEU A 11 19.24 -45.38 10.16
CA LEU A 11 18.26 -45.60 9.07
C LEU A 11 17.85 -47.03 8.65
N ILE A 12 16.54 -47.32 8.78
CA ILE A 12 15.62 -47.71 7.69
C ILE A 12 14.16 -47.49 8.15
N GLY A 13 13.45 -46.62 7.42
CA GLY A 13 12.07 -46.82 6.97
C GLY A 13 10.91 -46.96 7.96
N ILE A 14 10.23 -45.84 8.25
CA ILE A 14 8.75 -45.82 8.41
C ILE A 14 8.19 -44.67 7.57
N SER A 15 7.55 -45.06 6.48
CA SER A 15 6.56 -44.28 5.73
C SER A 15 5.31 -44.14 6.58
N ILE A 16 4.77 -42.91 6.71
CA ILE A 16 3.35 -42.52 6.79
C ILE A 16 3.28 -41.01 7.15
N LEU A 17 2.95 -40.22 6.12
CA LEU A 17 1.98 -39.12 6.09
C LEU A 17 1.60 -38.44 7.42
N PHE A 18 1.91 -37.14 7.59
CA PHE A 18 0.86 -36.11 7.79
C PHE A 18 1.42 -34.68 7.73
N SER A 19 0.80 -33.87 6.86
CA SER A 19 0.72 -32.41 6.94
C SER A 19 1.97 -31.56 6.64
N SER A 20 2.49 -31.70 5.42
CA SER A 20 2.85 -30.49 4.67
C SER A 20 1.56 -29.79 4.21
N LEU A 21 1.66 -28.47 3.98
CA LEU A 21 0.60 -27.57 3.46
C LEU A 21 -0.40 -27.00 4.48
N CYS A 22 0.07 -26.09 5.34
CA CYS A 22 -0.76 -24.93 5.64
C CYS A 22 -0.78 -24.05 4.37
N SER A 23 -1.71 -24.34 3.46
CA SER A 23 -2.02 -23.46 2.35
C SER A 23 -2.70 -22.24 2.94
N LEU A 24 -2.03 -21.09 2.87
CA LEU A 24 -2.68 -19.78 2.98
C LEU A 24 -3.70 -19.71 1.84
N ALA A 25 -4.93 -20.13 2.14
CA ALA A 25 -6.10 -19.80 1.34
C ALA A 25 -6.25 -18.27 1.40
N GLN A 26 -5.53 -17.58 0.50
CA GLN A 26 -5.85 -16.21 0.17
C GLN A 26 -7.32 -16.21 -0.24
N PRO A 27 -8.17 -15.35 0.34
CA PRO A 27 -9.50 -15.16 -0.20
C PRO A 27 -9.29 -14.72 -1.65
N SER A 28 -9.58 -15.61 -2.60
CA SER A 28 -9.69 -15.21 -3.99
C SER A 28 -10.73 -14.11 -3.95
N ARG A 29 -10.32 -12.87 -4.26
CA ARG A 29 -11.27 -11.82 -4.58
C ARG A 29 -12.08 -12.41 -5.72
N GLN A 30 -13.26 -12.93 -5.40
CA GLN A 30 -14.28 -13.25 -6.37
C GLN A 30 -14.71 -11.90 -6.92
N SER A 31 -13.86 -11.30 -7.75
CA SER A 31 -14.32 -10.38 -8.77
C SER A 31 -15.32 -11.20 -9.54
N THR A 32 -16.58 -10.79 -9.45
CA THR A 32 -17.67 -11.26 -10.29
C THR A 32 -17.30 -10.88 -11.71
N HIS A 33 -16.47 -11.72 -12.34
CA HIS A 33 -15.93 -11.51 -13.66
C HIS A 33 -17.01 -11.85 -14.67
N GLN A 34 -18.00 -10.96 -14.79
CA GLN A 34 -18.91 -11.02 -15.92
C GLN A 34 -18.07 -10.90 -17.18
N LYS A 35 -18.10 -11.95 -17.99
CA LYS A 35 -17.37 -12.00 -19.26
C LYS A 35 -18.12 -11.18 -20.29
N ILE A 36 -17.37 -10.46 -21.09
CA ILE A 36 -17.89 -9.61 -22.15
C ILE A 36 -17.23 -9.97 -23.48
N SER A 37 -18.03 -9.95 -24.55
CA SER A 37 -17.58 -10.15 -25.93
C SER A 37 -18.05 -8.96 -26.75
N LEU A 38 -17.11 -8.15 -27.24
CA LEU A 38 -17.37 -6.92 -27.98
C LEU A 38 -16.45 -6.86 -29.22
N ASP A 39 -16.98 -6.42 -30.35
CA ASP A 39 -16.20 -6.08 -31.55
C ASP A 39 -16.56 -4.66 -31.96
N LEU A 40 -15.65 -3.73 -31.71
CA LEU A 40 -15.81 -2.30 -31.97
C LEU A 40 -14.64 -1.84 -32.84
N ARG A 41 -14.96 -1.13 -33.93
CA ARG A 41 -13.97 -0.59 -34.86
C ARG A 41 -14.08 0.92 -34.91
N ASP A 42 -12.96 1.60 -34.73
CA ASP A 42 -12.86 3.07 -34.71
C ASP A 42 -13.92 3.75 -33.81
N ALA A 43 -14.20 3.15 -32.65
CA ALA A 43 -15.19 3.65 -31.71
C ALA A 43 -14.60 4.71 -30.78
N ASP A 44 -15.39 5.71 -30.41
CA ASP A 44 -15.01 6.67 -29.38
C ASP A 44 -14.84 5.99 -28.02
N ILE A 45 -13.76 6.33 -27.32
CA ILE A 45 -13.41 5.74 -26.03
C ILE A 45 -14.51 5.97 -24.98
N GLY A 46 -15.17 7.12 -24.98
CA GLY A 46 -16.25 7.42 -24.04
C GLY A 46 -17.45 6.49 -24.24
N ASN A 47 -17.81 6.23 -25.50
CA ASN A 47 -18.90 5.30 -25.82
C ASN A 47 -18.56 3.87 -25.41
N VAL A 48 -17.33 3.42 -25.66
CA VAL A 48 -16.85 2.08 -25.26
C VAL A 48 -16.92 1.93 -23.73
N LEU A 49 -16.43 2.92 -22.98
CA LEU A 49 -16.44 2.91 -21.52
C LEU A 49 -17.86 2.94 -20.95
N GLY A 50 -18.79 3.64 -21.62
CA GLY A 50 -20.22 3.61 -21.28
C GLY A 50 -20.84 2.22 -21.44
N LEU A 51 -20.56 1.52 -22.55
CA LEU A 51 -21.05 0.15 -22.73
C LEU A 51 -20.52 -0.80 -21.65
N ILE A 52 -19.25 -0.64 -21.25
CA ILE A 52 -18.67 -1.44 -20.17
C ILE A 52 -19.31 -1.10 -18.82
N SER A 53 -19.61 0.18 -18.55
CA SER A 53 -20.24 0.60 -17.28
C SER A 53 -21.65 0.02 -17.11
N GLU A 54 -22.42 -0.04 -18.20
CA GLU A 54 -23.76 -0.64 -18.24
C GLU A 54 -23.70 -2.14 -17.93
N VAL A 55 -22.79 -2.87 -18.57
CA VAL A 55 -22.64 -4.32 -18.35
C VAL A 55 -22.11 -4.63 -16.95
N ALA A 56 -21.15 -3.84 -16.46
CA ALA A 56 -20.56 -4.03 -15.15
C ALA A 56 -21.42 -3.49 -13.99
N GLN A 57 -22.50 -2.75 -14.29
CA GLN A 57 -23.34 -2.05 -13.30
C GLN A 57 -22.54 -1.10 -12.39
N LEU A 58 -21.61 -0.35 -12.97
CA LEU A 58 -20.75 0.58 -12.24
C LEU A 58 -20.98 2.03 -12.68
N ASN A 59 -20.81 2.97 -11.76
CA ASN A 59 -20.87 4.39 -12.09
C ASN A 59 -19.49 4.84 -12.57
N ILE A 60 -19.39 5.31 -13.81
CA ILE A 60 -18.16 5.84 -14.38
C ILE A 60 -18.32 7.34 -14.63
N VAL A 61 -17.32 8.12 -14.23
CA VAL A 61 -17.20 9.55 -14.52
C VAL A 61 -15.97 9.77 -15.39
N LEU A 62 -16.20 10.27 -16.60
CA LEU A 62 -15.14 10.63 -17.56
C LEU A 62 -14.78 12.10 -17.35
N ALA A 63 -13.49 12.40 -17.35
CA ALA A 63 -13.03 13.79 -17.46
C ALA A 63 -13.09 14.25 -18.94
N ASP A 64 -13.30 15.55 -19.18
CA ASP A 64 -13.53 16.14 -20.51
C ASP A 64 -12.40 15.90 -21.53
N GLU A 65 -11.22 15.55 -21.04
CA GLU A 65 -9.99 15.36 -21.80
C GLU A 65 -9.75 13.91 -22.20
N VAL A 66 -10.64 12.99 -21.78
CA VAL A 66 -10.66 11.61 -22.25
C VAL A 66 -11.25 11.59 -23.66
N LYS A 67 -10.41 11.80 -24.66
CA LYS A 67 -10.76 11.78 -26.08
C LYS A 67 -9.83 10.83 -26.82
N GLY A 68 -10.38 10.01 -27.70
CA GLY A 68 -9.60 9.06 -28.49
C GLY A 68 -10.49 8.03 -29.16
N ARG A 69 -9.97 7.40 -30.21
CA ARG A 69 -10.65 6.29 -30.87
C ARG A 69 -9.89 5.00 -30.63
N VAL A 70 -10.62 3.92 -30.39
CA VAL A 70 -10.05 2.60 -30.14
C VAL A 70 -10.73 1.57 -31.02
N THR A 71 -9.95 0.62 -31.52
CA THR A 71 -10.44 -0.59 -32.17
C THR A 71 -10.18 -1.77 -31.25
N ILE A 72 -11.23 -2.48 -30.87
CA ILE A 72 -11.22 -3.49 -29.82
C ILE A 72 -11.97 -4.72 -30.32
N ARG A 73 -11.37 -5.89 -30.11
CA ARG A 73 -12.04 -7.17 -30.28
C ARG A 73 -11.80 -8.04 -29.05
N LEU A 74 -12.87 -8.28 -28.31
CA LEU A 74 -12.90 -9.08 -27.08
C LEU A 74 -13.77 -10.30 -27.30
N ASN A 75 -13.30 -11.45 -26.82
CA ASN A 75 -14.07 -12.68 -26.81
C ASN A 75 -13.94 -13.33 -25.43
N GLU A 76 -15.05 -13.41 -24.70
CA GLU A 76 -15.14 -14.00 -23.36
C GLU A 76 -14.14 -13.42 -22.33
N VAL A 77 -13.84 -12.12 -22.43
CA VAL A 77 -12.88 -11.45 -21.54
C VAL A 77 -13.60 -10.87 -20.33
N PRO A 78 -13.09 -11.03 -19.09
CA PRO A 78 -13.63 -10.31 -17.93
C PRO A 78 -13.62 -8.78 -18.14
N TRP A 79 -14.69 -8.10 -17.75
CA TRP A 79 -14.81 -6.65 -17.93
C TRP A 79 -13.67 -5.85 -17.26
N ASP A 80 -13.17 -6.28 -16.10
CA ASP A 80 -12.08 -5.61 -15.37
C ASP A 80 -10.76 -5.68 -16.15
N GLN A 81 -10.47 -6.86 -16.70
CA GLN A 81 -9.32 -7.06 -17.57
C GLN A 81 -9.44 -6.26 -18.87
N ALA A 82 -10.62 -6.28 -19.49
CA ALA A 82 -10.89 -5.50 -20.69
C ALA A 82 -10.70 -4.00 -20.45
N LEU A 83 -11.25 -3.48 -19.35
CA LEU A 83 -11.10 -2.09 -18.93
C LEU A 83 -9.62 -1.73 -18.74
N GLY A 84 -8.86 -2.56 -18.01
CA GLY A 84 -7.43 -2.34 -17.78
C GLY A 84 -6.62 -2.23 -19.09
N VAL A 85 -6.87 -3.12 -20.04
CA VAL A 85 -6.18 -3.11 -21.36
C VAL A 85 -6.54 -1.86 -22.17
N ILE A 86 -7.82 -1.47 -22.16
CA ILE A 86 -8.30 -0.27 -22.87
C ILE A 86 -7.65 0.99 -22.30
N LEU A 87 -7.64 1.13 -20.97
CA LEU A 87 -7.03 2.26 -20.29
C LEU A 87 -5.52 2.34 -20.57
N GLN A 88 -4.83 1.21 -20.53
CA GLN A 88 -3.39 1.15 -20.82
C GLN A 88 -3.06 1.56 -22.26
N SER A 89 -3.88 1.18 -23.24
CA SER A 89 -3.66 1.53 -24.65
C SER A 89 -3.77 3.04 -24.93
N GLN A 90 -4.54 3.77 -24.14
CA GLN A 90 -4.80 5.20 -24.32
C GLN A 90 -4.14 6.07 -23.23
N SER A 91 -3.18 5.49 -22.47
CA SER A 91 -2.50 6.15 -21.34
C SER A 91 -3.47 6.83 -20.34
N LEU A 92 -4.63 6.19 -20.13
CA LEU A 92 -5.63 6.60 -19.16
C LEU A 92 -5.40 5.87 -17.83
N GLY A 93 -5.80 6.50 -16.74
CA GLY A 93 -5.86 5.87 -15.43
C GLY A 93 -7.27 5.93 -14.85
N MET A 94 -7.54 5.05 -13.90
CA MET A 94 -8.78 5.02 -13.14
C MET A 94 -8.52 5.21 -11.66
N VAL A 95 -9.39 5.96 -10.98
CA VAL A 95 -9.40 6.12 -9.53
C VAL A 95 -10.78 5.72 -9.04
N ARG A 96 -10.84 4.71 -8.17
CA ARG A 96 -12.09 4.25 -7.57
C ARG A 96 -12.35 4.99 -6.26
N ILE A 97 -13.51 5.64 -6.18
CA ILE A 97 -13.99 6.34 -4.99
C ILE A 97 -15.33 5.70 -4.61
N GLY A 98 -15.27 4.70 -3.71
CA GLY A 98 -16.45 3.93 -3.31
C GLY A 98 -17.08 3.18 -4.49
N ASN A 99 -18.29 3.61 -4.88
CA ASN A 99 -19.09 3.05 -5.97
C ASN A 99 -18.93 3.78 -7.33
N VAL A 100 -18.04 4.79 -7.39
CA VAL A 100 -17.80 5.57 -8.61
C VAL A 100 -16.35 5.39 -9.05
N ILE A 101 -16.16 5.22 -10.36
CA ILE A 101 -14.85 5.14 -11.00
C ILE A 101 -14.64 6.43 -11.80
N ARG A 102 -13.63 7.21 -11.43
CA ARG A 102 -13.20 8.37 -12.21
C ARG A 102 -12.11 7.93 -13.19
N ILE A 103 -12.29 8.23 -14.47
CA ILE A 103 -11.30 7.97 -15.52
C ILE A 103 -10.74 9.30 -16.01
N ALA A 104 -9.41 9.40 -16.03
CA ALA A 104 -8.69 10.60 -16.46
C ALA A 104 -7.35 10.22 -17.11
N PRO A 105 -6.72 11.11 -17.88
CA PRO A 105 -5.36 10.90 -18.40
C PRO A 105 -4.36 10.64 -17.27
N LEU A 106 -3.45 9.67 -17.47
CA LEU A 106 -2.47 9.27 -16.47
C LEU A 106 -1.59 10.45 -16.01
N GLU A 107 -1.23 11.34 -16.93
CA GLU A 107 -0.43 12.52 -16.63
C GLU A 107 -1.13 13.50 -15.69
N ARG A 108 -2.46 13.67 -15.81
CA ARG A 108 -3.22 14.47 -14.83
C ARG A 108 -3.18 13.80 -13.46
N LEU A 109 -3.47 12.50 -13.40
CA LEU A 109 -3.54 11.77 -12.14
C LEU A 109 -2.19 11.82 -11.40
N ARG A 110 -1.08 11.64 -12.12
CA ARG A 110 0.27 11.79 -11.58
C ARG A 110 0.53 13.19 -11.05
N LYS A 111 0.17 14.22 -11.82
CA LYS A 111 0.35 15.62 -11.40
C LYS A 111 -0.49 15.95 -10.17
N GLU A 112 -1.74 15.50 -10.11
CA GLU A 112 -2.60 15.66 -8.93
C GLU A 112 -1.96 15.00 -7.69
N GLU A 113 -1.48 13.76 -7.83
CA GLU A 113 -0.80 13.04 -6.76
C GLU A 113 0.48 13.76 -6.29
N GLU A 114 1.32 14.22 -7.22
CA GLU A 114 2.52 14.99 -6.92
C GLU A 114 2.19 16.29 -6.19
N THR A 115 1.19 17.04 -6.65
CA THR A 115 0.76 18.28 -5.98
C THR A 115 0.21 18.02 -4.58
N LEU A 116 -0.51 16.92 -4.38
CA LEU A 116 -1.02 16.50 -3.09
C LEU A 116 0.12 16.14 -2.13
N LEU A 117 1.09 15.35 -2.60
CA LEU A 117 2.28 14.98 -1.83
C LEU A 117 3.14 16.21 -1.49
N ALA A 118 3.33 17.12 -2.46
CA ALA A 118 4.07 18.36 -2.26
C ALA A 118 3.37 19.25 -1.22
N SER A 119 2.04 19.38 -1.30
CA SER A 119 1.24 20.14 -0.33
C SER A 119 1.32 19.53 1.06
N LYS A 120 1.26 18.20 1.17
CA LYS A 120 1.43 17.49 2.45
C LYS A 120 2.80 17.74 3.05
N ARG A 121 3.88 17.59 2.26
CA ARG A 121 5.25 17.89 2.71
C ARG A 121 5.46 19.35 3.07
N ALA A 122 4.84 20.28 2.34
CA ALA A 122 4.91 21.70 2.64
C ALA A 122 4.20 21.99 3.98
N LYS A 123 3.04 21.38 4.21
CA LYS A 123 2.32 21.47 5.48
C LYS A 123 3.16 20.96 6.65
N GLU A 124 3.75 19.77 6.54
CA GLU A 124 4.65 19.20 7.57
C GLU A 124 5.89 20.08 7.84
N LYS A 125 6.36 20.85 6.85
CA LYS A 125 7.45 21.83 7.02
C LYS A 125 7.03 23.11 7.72
N MET A 126 5.79 23.56 7.47
CA MET A 126 5.21 24.75 8.10
C MET A 126 4.71 24.48 9.52
N GLU A 127 4.44 23.23 9.86
CA GLU A 127 4.09 22.85 11.23
C GLU A 127 5.24 23.15 12.19
N ASP A 128 4.88 23.75 13.32
CA ASP A 128 5.80 24.15 14.38
C ASP A 128 6.37 22.92 15.08
N LEU A 129 7.69 22.92 15.26
CA LEU A 129 8.38 21.91 16.05
C LEU A 129 8.12 22.18 17.53
N ARG A 130 7.65 21.17 18.25
CA ARG A 130 7.48 21.21 19.70
C ARG A 130 8.59 20.42 20.36
N THR A 131 9.08 20.95 21.47
CA THR A 131 10.07 20.27 22.31
C THR A 131 9.37 19.75 23.55
N GLU A 132 9.39 18.45 23.77
CA GLU A 132 8.84 17.80 24.94
C GLU A 132 9.93 17.03 25.70
N MET A 133 9.79 17.00 27.02
CA MET A 133 10.72 16.33 27.93
C MET A 133 10.00 15.15 28.59
N ILE A 134 10.45 13.93 28.30
CA ILE A 134 9.84 12.70 28.82
C ILE A 134 10.79 12.05 29.82
N HIS A 135 10.33 11.86 31.05
CA HIS A 135 11.07 11.11 32.06
C HIS A 135 10.77 9.62 31.90
N LEU A 136 11.82 8.80 31.78
CA LEU A 136 11.68 7.35 31.69
C LEU A 136 11.75 6.71 33.07
N LYS A 137 10.80 5.82 33.38
CA LYS A 137 10.74 5.10 34.66
C LYS A 137 11.44 3.74 34.63
N TYR A 138 11.29 3.01 33.53
CA TYR A 138 11.70 1.60 33.45
C TYR A 138 12.84 1.34 32.45
N ALA A 139 13.15 2.31 31.59
CA ALA A 139 14.19 2.22 30.58
C ALA A 139 15.23 3.33 30.75
N ARG A 140 16.46 3.07 30.31
CA ARG A 140 17.53 4.08 30.26
C ARG A 140 17.38 4.92 28.98
N ALA A 141 17.51 6.24 29.11
CA ALA A 141 17.36 7.17 27.98
C ALA A 141 18.30 6.84 26.81
N LYS A 142 19.55 6.46 27.08
CA LYS A 142 20.55 6.08 26.06
C LYS A 142 20.10 4.92 25.17
N ASP A 143 19.49 3.90 25.77
CA ASP A 143 19.06 2.68 25.07
C ASP A 143 17.81 2.93 24.22
N MET A 144 17.02 3.97 24.55
CA MET A 144 15.79 4.33 23.85
C MET A 144 16.03 5.27 22.66
N VAL A 145 17.17 5.94 22.57
CA VAL A 145 17.53 6.78 21.41
C VAL A 145 17.37 6.07 20.06
N PRO A 146 17.90 4.86 19.82
CA PRO A 146 17.72 4.18 18.53
C PRO A 146 16.26 3.84 18.23
N VAL A 147 15.47 3.50 19.26
CA VAL A 147 14.05 3.19 19.11
C VAL A 147 13.27 4.44 18.73
N VAL A 148 13.51 5.56 19.43
CA VAL A 148 12.81 6.82 19.16
C VAL A 148 13.19 7.38 17.78
N LYS A 149 14.44 7.22 17.33
CA LYS A 149 14.90 7.70 16.02
C LYS A 149 14.10 7.15 14.84
N SER A 150 13.54 5.94 14.92
CA SER A 150 12.70 5.39 13.84
C SER A 150 11.31 6.04 13.74
N PHE A 151 10.87 6.74 14.79
CA PHE A 151 9.57 7.43 14.85
C PHE A 151 9.70 8.94 14.61
N LEU A 152 10.92 9.46 14.46
CA LEU A 152 11.13 10.89 14.20
C LEU A 152 10.92 11.23 12.73
N SER A 153 10.45 12.46 12.51
CA SER A 153 10.47 13.09 11.19
C SER A 153 11.90 13.43 10.76
N ALA A 154 12.09 13.71 9.47
CA ALA A 154 13.39 14.16 8.93
C ALA A 154 13.92 15.45 9.58
N ARG A 155 13.07 16.23 10.25
CA ARG A 155 13.42 17.47 10.98
C ARG A 155 13.61 17.24 12.49
N GLY A 156 13.27 16.04 12.98
CA GLY A 156 13.22 15.71 14.38
C GLY A 156 14.60 15.53 15.01
N ALA A 157 14.74 15.92 16.28
CA ALA A 157 15.95 15.68 17.05
C ALA A 157 15.60 15.00 18.37
N VAL A 158 16.40 14.01 18.76
CA VAL A 158 16.33 13.35 20.06
C VAL A 158 17.66 13.48 20.78
N ILE A 159 17.59 13.93 22.03
CA ILE A 159 18.73 14.05 22.94
C ILE A 159 18.36 13.29 24.20
N ALA A 160 19.24 12.39 24.63
CA ALA A 160 19.11 11.70 25.91
C ALA A 160 20.00 12.40 26.94
N ASP A 161 19.42 12.79 28.08
CA ASP A 161 20.17 13.19 29.27
C ASP A 161 20.24 11.99 30.21
N GLU A 162 21.43 11.39 30.31
CA GLU A 162 21.69 10.22 31.16
C GLU A 162 21.63 10.56 32.66
N ARG A 163 21.94 11.81 33.06
CA ARG A 163 22.00 12.21 34.47
C ARG A 163 20.60 12.28 35.09
N THR A 164 19.63 12.73 34.31
CA THR A 164 18.23 12.91 34.75
C THR A 164 17.31 11.82 34.21
N ASN A 165 17.82 10.92 33.37
CA ASN A 165 17.06 9.92 32.61
C ASN A 165 15.87 10.52 31.84
N ILE A 166 16.11 11.69 31.23
CA ILE A 166 15.13 12.43 30.42
C ILE A 166 15.45 12.25 28.94
N LEU A 167 14.42 12.01 28.14
CA LEU A 167 14.45 12.15 26.69
C LEU A 167 13.89 13.50 26.29
N ILE A 168 14.71 14.30 25.62
CA ILE A 168 14.31 15.56 25.01
C ILE A 168 14.05 15.28 23.54
N ILE A 169 12.80 15.44 23.13
CA ILE A 169 12.35 15.17 21.77
C ILE A 169 11.85 16.48 21.16
N ARG A 170 12.38 16.84 20.00
CA ARG A 170 11.91 17.97 19.20
C ARG A 170 11.36 17.45 17.88
N ASP A 171 10.05 17.48 17.69
CA ASP A 171 9.41 17.04 16.44
C ASP A 171 8.00 17.66 16.27
N ILE A 172 7.30 17.25 15.21
CA ILE A 172 5.89 17.56 14.94
C ILE A 172 5.02 17.00 16.09
N SER A 173 3.96 17.72 16.44
CA SER A 173 3.07 17.35 17.55
C SER A 173 2.49 15.93 17.46
N GLU A 174 2.24 15.43 16.24
CA GLU A 174 1.74 14.06 16.00
C GLU A 174 2.77 12.99 16.42
N ASN A 175 4.02 13.15 16.00
CA ASN A 175 5.10 12.22 16.34
C ASN A 175 5.43 12.26 17.84
N VAL A 176 5.41 13.44 18.45
CA VAL A 176 5.67 13.58 19.89
C VAL A 176 4.61 12.86 20.72
N GLU A 177 3.33 12.97 20.37
CA GLU A 177 2.25 12.25 21.06
C GLU A 177 2.34 10.74 20.82
N ALA A 178 2.67 10.32 19.59
CA ALA A 178 2.92 8.91 19.28
C ALA A 178 4.04 8.32 20.14
N ILE A 179 5.18 9.01 20.26
CA ILE A 179 6.30 8.56 21.10
C ILE A 179 5.91 8.54 22.59
N LYS A 180 5.15 9.55 23.06
CA LYS A 180 4.66 9.60 24.44
C LYS A 180 3.75 8.42 24.78
N SER A 181 2.93 7.97 23.83
CA SER A 181 2.05 6.81 24.02
C SER A 181 2.81 5.50 24.23
N LEU A 182 4.03 5.37 23.70
CA LEU A 182 4.88 4.18 23.89
C LEU A 182 5.43 4.05 25.32
N PHE A 183 5.53 5.16 26.05
CA PHE A 183 6.12 5.22 27.40
C PHE A 183 5.08 5.43 28.51
N ARG A 184 3.79 5.46 28.16
CA ARG A 184 2.69 5.58 29.12
C ARG A 184 2.52 4.30 29.94
#